data_AF-A0A444YA22-F1
#
_entry.id   AF-A0A444YA22-F1
#
_cell.length_a   1.000
_cell.length_b   1.000
_cell.length_c   1.000
_cell.angle_alpha   90.00
_cell.angle_beta   90.00
_cell.angle_gamma   90.00
#
_symmetry.space_group_name_H-M   'P 1'
#
loop_
_entity.id
_entity.type
_entity.pdbx_description
1 polymer ?
#
loop_
_entity_poly.entity_id
_entity_poly.type
_entity_poly.pdbx_seq_one_letter_code
_entity_poly.pdbx_strand_id
1 'polypeptide(L)'
;MFTLHKPQRRPLQLSEQGQVLEIAIEPAANVILDLKDSLNDWMYRGTKAILEDIKNYPLNDAAETVNEIGSTIRRAMGGSRNKWDHPIGALNPDRLKKFQERYASFNDPVIPKFRYGSHYSSAGTVLYYLVRVEPFTTLAIKLQGGKFDHANRMFSDVSTTWNGVLEDMSDVKELVVAIVCSWCSVLL
;
A
#
# COMPACT_ATOMS: atom_id res chain seq x y z
N MET A 1 19.89 5.02 17.77
CA MET A 1 19.34 6.23 18.42
C MET A 1 18.16 6.67 17.56
N PHE A 2 16.96 6.17 17.85
CA PHE A 2 15.75 6.56 17.12
C PHE A 2 15.25 7.87 17.74
N THR A 3 15.37 8.96 16.99
CA THR A 3 14.81 10.27 17.37
C THR A 3 13.30 10.13 17.46
N LEU A 4 12.73 10.31 18.66
CA LEU A 4 11.29 10.50 18.85
C LEU A 4 10.90 11.81 18.15
N HIS A 5 10.47 11.71 16.89
CA HIS A 5 9.81 12.82 16.21
C HIS A 5 8.51 13.11 16.98
N LYS A 6 8.37 14.35 17.45
CA LYS A 6 7.08 14.82 17.97
C LYS A 6 6.12 14.91 16.79
N PRO A 7 4.89 14.37 16.88
CA PRO A 7 3.93 14.46 15.79
C PRO A 7 3.71 15.93 15.45
N GLN A 8 4.03 16.28 14.21
CA GLN A 8 3.81 17.62 13.67
C GLN A 8 2.29 17.82 13.56
N ARG A 9 1.78 18.93 14.11
CA ARG A 9 0.36 19.27 13.99
C ARG A 9 0.07 19.85 12.62
N ARG A 10 -1.19 19.80 12.18
CA ARG A 10 -1.65 20.45 10.95
C ARG A 10 -1.06 21.87 10.84
N PRO A 11 -0.39 22.21 9.72
CA PRO A 11 0.14 23.55 9.52
C PRO A 11 -0.99 24.59 9.37
N LEU A 12 -0.74 25.82 9.84
CA LEU A 12 -1.69 26.95 9.73
C LEU A 12 -1.93 27.37 8.27
N GLN A 13 -0.93 27.19 7.40
CA GLN A 13 -1.02 27.37 5.96
C GLN A 13 -0.39 26.17 5.25
N LEU A 14 -1.10 25.65 4.26
CA LEU A 14 -0.60 24.58 3.41
C LEU A 14 0.33 25.14 2.34
N SER A 15 1.47 24.48 2.16
CA SER A 15 2.31 24.69 0.98
C SER A 15 1.58 24.19 -0.27
N GLU A 16 2.05 24.55 -1.46
CA GLU A 16 1.53 24.01 -2.72
C GLU A 16 1.49 22.47 -2.70
N GLN A 17 2.55 21.84 -2.17
CA GLN A 17 2.63 20.40 -1.98
C GLN A 17 1.59 19.88 -0.99
N GLY A 18 1.35 20.60 0.12
CA GLY A 18 0.35 20.21 1.12
C GLY A 18 -1.09 20.36 0.63
N GLN A 19 -1.37 21.34 -0.22
CA GLN A 19 -2.67 21.47 -0.89
C GLN A 19 -2.89 20.33 -1.88
N VAL A 20 -1.86 19.98 -2.66
CA VAL A 20 -1.89 18.83 -3.56
C VAL A 20 -2.15 17.53 -2.78
N LEU A 21 -1.50 17.34 -1.64
CA LEU A 21 -1.74 16.16 -0.78
C LEU A 21 -3.18 16.13 -0.23
N GLU A 22 -3.72 17.25 0.23
CA GLU A 22 -5.11 17.32 0.73
C GLU A 22 -6.12 16.95 -0.36
N ILE A 23 -5.98 17.57 -1.53
CA ILE A 23 -6.85 17.36 -2.70
C ILE A 23 -6.69 15.95 -3.27
N ALA A 24 -5.59 15.25 -2.98
CA ALA A 24 -5.42 13.85 -3.37
C ALA A 24 -6.08 12.87 -2.40
N ILE A 25 -5.88 13.09 -1.10
CA ILE A 25 -6.29 12.13 -0.05
C ILE A 25 -7.81 12.08 0.07
N GLU A 26 -8.50 13.23 0.08
CA GLU A 26 -9.96 13.27 0.27
C GLU A 26 -10.73 12.52 -0.84
N PRO A 27 -10.54 12.83 -2.14
CA PRO A 27 -11.27 12.14 -3.21
C PRO A 27 -10.91 10.65 -3.27
N ALA A 28 -9.64 10.29 -3.07
CA ALA A 28 -9.24 8.89 -3.11
C ALA A 28 -9.84 8.08 -1.96
N ALA A 29 -9.91 8.64 -0.76
CA ALA A 29 -10.59 8.00 0.35
C ALA A 29 -12.11 7.87 0.08
N ASN A 30 -12.74 8.86 -0.55
CA ASN A 30 -14.15 8.77 -0.96
C ASN A 30 -14.39 7.66 -2.00
N VAL A 31 -13.54 7.53 -3.03
CA VAL A 31 -13.63 6.44 -4.00
C VAL A 31 -13.53 5.07 -3.34
N ILE A 32 -12.63 4.93 -2.35
CA ILE A 32 -12.51 3.69 -1.59
C ILE A 32 -13.79 3.46 -0.76
N LEU A 33 -14.37 4.48 -0.12
CA LEU A 33 -15.64 4.32 0.61
C LEU A 33 -16.82 3.94 -0.30
N ASP A 34 -16.86 4.41 -1.55
CA ASP A 34 -17.88 4.04 -2.53
C ASP A 34 -17.79 2.56 -2.94
N LEU A 35 -16.63 1.92 -2.73
CA LEU A 35 -16.43 0.47 -2.90
C LEU A 35 -16.81 -0.33 -1.65
N LYS A 36 -17.52 0.25 -0.68
CA LYS A 36 -17.94 -0.37 0.60
C LYS A 36 -18.35 -1.84 0.47
N ASP A 37 -19.18 -2.18 -0.53
CA ASP A 37 -19.75 -3.52 -0.67
C ASP A 37 -18.72 -4.57 -1.11
N SER A 38 -17.59 -4.12 -1.66
CA SER A 38 -16.46 -4.94 -2.11
C SER A 38 -15.26 -4.87 -1.17
N LEU A 39 -15.33 -4.06 -0.11
CA LEU A 39 -14.25 -3.86 0.84
C LEU A 39 -14.44 -4.69 2.10
N ASN A 40 -13.32 -5.15 2.65
CA ASN A 40 -13.32 -5.73 3.98
C ASN A 40 -13.66 -4.63 5.01
N ASP A 41 -14.43 -4.98 6.05
CA ASP A 41 -14.89 -4.05 7.11
C ASP A 41 -13.77 -3.19 7.70
N TRP A 42 -12.56 -3.74 7.84
CA TRP A 42 -11.40 -3.00 8.35
C TRP A 42 -10.84 -1.96 7.36
N MET A 43 -10.95 -2.20 6.04
CA MET A 43 -10.55 -1.23 5.01
C MET A 43 -11.52 -0.06 5.02
N TYR A 44 -12.82 -0.36 5.09
CA TYR A 44 -13.85 0.66 5.22
C TYR A 44 -13.62 1.54 6.47
N ARG A 45 -13.35 0.91 7.62
CA ARG A 45 -13.02 1.64 8.87
C ARG A 45 -11.74 2.45 8.76
N GLY A 46 -10.69 1.89 8.17
CA GLY A 46 -9.41 2.56 7.96
C GLY A 46 -9.58 3.81 7.10
N THR A 47 -10.21 3.67 5.95
CA THR A 47 -10.47 4.78 5.02
C THR A 47 -11.36 5.85 5.63
N LYS A 48 -12.42 5.46 6.36
CA LYS A 48 -13.27 6.42 7.06
C LYS A 48 -12.50 7.22 8.10
N ALA A 49 -11.63 6.56 8.87
CA ALA A 49 -10.81 7.23 9.86
C ALA A 49 -9.79 8.19 9.23
N ILE A 50 -9.27 7.90 8.03
CA ILE A 50 -8.39 8.82 7.29
C ILE A 50 -9.12 10.13 7.00
N LEU A 51 -10.37 10.08 6.53
CA LEU A 51 -11.16 11.30 6.27
C LEU A 51 -11.47 12.09 7.54
N GLU A 52 -11.59 11.41 8.68
CA GLU A 52 -11.79 12.08 9.97
C GLU A 52 -10.49 12.74 10.47
N ASP A 53 -9.35 12.06 10.28
CA ASP A 53 -8.05 12.47 10.79
C ASP A 53 -7.27 13.39 9.86
N ILE A 54 -7.60 13.46 8.55
CA ILE A 54 -6.89 14.30 7.57
C ILE A 54 -6.81 15.75 8.03
N LYS A 55 -7.81 16.17 8.82
CA LYS A 55 -7.84 17.51 9.40
C LYS A 55 -6.67 17.81 10.33
N ASN A 56 -5.98 16.79 10.81
CA ASN A 56 -4.89 16.88 11.77
C ASN A 56 -3.51 16.58 11.15
N TYR A 57 -3.46 16.12 9.89
CA TYR A 57 -2.20 15.66 9.29
C TYR A 57 -1.22 16.81 9.01
N PRO A 58 0.09 16.54 9.13
CA PRO A 58 1.15 17.49 8.81
C PRO A 58 1.40 17.53 7.30
N LEU A 59 0.38 17.91 6.52
CA LEU A 59 0.32 17.84 5.06
C LEU A 59 1.47 18.54 4.32
N ASN A 60 2.24 19.43 4.97
CA ASN A 60 3.43 20.04 4.37
C ASN A 60 4.68 19.14 4.42
N ASP A 61 4.62 18.02 5.14
CA ASP A 61 5.64 16.97 5.19
C ASP A 61 5.02 15.66 4.70
N ALA A 62 5.35 15.27 3.46
CA ALA A 62 4.80 14.08 2.85
C ALA A 62 5.19 12.80 3.61
N ALA A 63 6.41 12.72 4.15
CA ALA A 63 6.88 11.55 4.86
C ALA A 63 6.11 11.38 6.19
N GLU A 64 5.95 12.47 6.92
CA GLU A 64 5.19 12.43 8.18
C GLU A 64 3.68 12.26 7.94
N THR A 65 3.13 12.84 6.88
CA THR A 65 1.73 12.62 6.47
C THR A 65 1.46 11.14 6.19
N VAL A 66 2.36 10.47 5.47
CA VAL A 66 2.25 9.02 5.21
C VAL A 66 2.35 8.21 6.51
N ASN A 67 3.24 8.60 7.44
CA ASN A 67 3.33 7.98 8.75
C ASN A 67 2.01 8.11 9.54
N GLU A 68 1.42 9.30 9.57
CA GLU A 68 0.16 9.58 10.26
C GLU A 68 -1.01 8.79 9.65
N ILE A 69 -1.09 8.69 8.32
CA ILE A 69 -2.11 7.86 7.68
C ILE A 69 -1.96 6.38 8.07
N GLY A 70 -0.72 5.87 8.09
CA GLY A 70 -0.44 4.51 8.57
C GLY A 70 -0.85 4.31 10.03
N SER A 71 -0.65 5.33 10.87
CA SER A 71 -1.08 5.35 12.28
C SER A 71 -2.61 5.35 12.41
N THR A 72 -3.30 6.20 11.65
CA THR A 72 -4.76 6.29 11.59
C THR A 72 -5.39 4.96 11.21
N ILE A 73 -4.91 4.34 10.12
CA ILE A 73 -5.39 3.03 9.65
C ILE A 73 -5.21 2.01 10.77
N ARG A 74 -4.01 1.94 11.38
CA ARG A 74 -3.71 0.99 12.48
C ARG A 74 -4.63 1.19 13.68
N ARG A 75 -4.94 2.43 14.04
CA ARG A 75 -5.86 2.78 15.13
C ARG A 75 -7.30 2.37 14.81
N ALA A 76 -7.77 2.70 13.62
CA ALA A 76 -9.13 2.43 13.15
C ALA A 76 -9.45 0.93 13.03
N MET A 77 -8.42 0.12 12.76
CA MET A 77 -8.52 -1.35 12.70
C MET A 77 -8.52 -2.03 14.08
N GLY A 78 -8.70 -1.29 15.18
CA GLY A 78 -8.98 -1.86 16.50
C GLY A 78 -7.75 -2.37 17.26
N GLY A 79 -6.57 -1.80 17.03
CA GLY A 79 -5.42 -1.97 17.93
C GLY A 79 -4.90 -3.41 18.09
N SER A 80 -5.32 -4.35 17.24
CA SER A 80 -4.73 -5.69 17.21
C SER A 80 -3.34 -5.59 16.59
N ARG A 81 -2.36 -5.17 17.40
CA ARG A 81 -0.91 -5.22 17.10
C ARG A 81 -0.56 -6.54 16.41
N ASN A 82 -1.25 -7.61 16.78
CA ASN A 82 -0.95 -8.97 16.39
C ASN A 82 -1.43 -9.37 14.98
N LYS A 83 -2.38 -8.66 14.33
CA LYS A 83 -2.79 -9.04 12.96
C LYS A 83 -1.88 -8.46 11.88
N TRP A 84 -1.26 -7.30 12.16
CA TRP A 84 -0.55 -6.50 11.16
C TRP A 84 0.92 -6.24 11.49
N ASP A 85 1.44 -6.73 12.62
CA ASP A 85 2.89 -6.96 12.82
C ASP A 85 3.39 -8.17 11.99
N HIS A 86 2.47 -8.88 11.34
CA HIS A 86 2.78 -9.98 10.45
C HIS A 86 2.83 -9.49 8.99
N PRO A 87 3.84 -9.91 8.21
CA PRO A 87 3.93 -9.56 6.80
C PRO A 87 2.70 -10.07 6.04
N ILE A 88 2.38 -9.43 4.91
CA ILE A 88 1.26 -9.80 4.03
C ILE A 88 1.14 -11.32 3.82
N GLY A 89 2.27 -11.98 3.54
CA GLY A 89 2.36 -13.44 3.33
C GLY A 89 1.83 -14.29 4.49
N ALA A 90 1.78 -13.74 5.71
CA ALA A 90 1.33 -14.40 6.92
C ALA A 90 -0.12 -14.09 7.33
N LEU A 91 -0.82 -13.22 6.59
CA LEU A 91 -2.21 -12.86 6.89
C LEU A 91 -3.22 -13.99 6.62
N ASN A 92 -2.91 -14.84 5.64
CA ASN A 92 -3.69 -16.02 5.31
C ASN A 92 -2.99 -17.26 5.91
N PRO A 93 -3.60 -17.97 6.88
CA PRO A 93 -2.96 -19.08 7.57
C PRO A 93 -2.66 -20.28 6.66
N ASP A 94 -3.55 -20.59 5.71
CA ASP A 94 -3.33 -21.67 4.74
C ASP A 94 -2.16 -21.34 3.81
N ARG A 95 -2.05 -20.06 3.43
CA ARG A 95 -0.93 -19.57 2.62
C ARG A 95 0.38 -19.56 3.41
N LEU A 96 0.34 -19.14 4.67
CA LEU A 96 1.49 -19.14 5.57
C LEU A 96 2.07 -20.56 5.70
N LYS A 97 1.20 -21.57 5.83
CA LYS A 97 1.61 -22.97 5.87
C LYS A 97 2.38 -23.37 4.61
N LYS A 98 1.89 -23.00 3.42
CA LYS A 98 2.60 -23.24 2.15
C LYS A 98 3.96 -22.55 2.10
N PHE A 99 4.08 -21.31 2.60
CA PHE A 99 5.37 -20.62 2.70
C PHE A 99 6.35 -21.33 3.65
N GLN A 100 5.85 -21.82 4.79
CA GLN A 100 6.65 -22.58 5.75
C GLN A 100 7.11 -23.92 5.17
N GLU A 101 6.25 -24.64 4.47
CA GLU A 101 6.57 -25.91 3.78
C GLU A 101 7.63 -25.69 2.71
N ARG A 102 7.49 -24.64 1.88
CA ARG A 102 8.50 -24.27 0.88
C ARG A 102 9.84 -23.93 1.52
N TYR A 103 9.83 -23.14 2.59
CA TYR A 103 11.05 -22.80 3.33
C TYR A 103 11.74 -24.04 3.92
N ALA A 104 10.96 -24.96 4.50
CA ALA A 104 11.47 -26.18 5.10
C ALA A 104 12.09 -27.12 4.05
N SER A 105 11.40 -27.30 2.92
CA SER A 105 11.83 -28.17 1.81
C SER A 105 12.90 -27.55 0.90
N PHE A 106 13.08 -26.22 0.92
CA PHE A 106 14.12 -25.56 0.13
C PHE A 106 15.51 -25.98 0.61
N ASN A 107 16.28 -26.60 -0.28
CA ASN A 107 17.65 -27.02 -0.04
C ASN A 107 18.45 -26.75 -1.30
N ASP A 108 19.19 -25.63 -1.30
CA ASP A 108 20.04 -25.21 -2.40
C ASP A 108 21.45 -24.95 -1.83
N PRO A 109 22.52 -25.45 -2.48
CA PRO A 109 23.88 -25.32 -1.97
C PRO A 109 24.45 -23.88 -2.08
N VAL A 110 23.82 -23.01 -2.87
CA VAL A 110 24.28 -21.64 -3.15
C VAL A 110 23.31 -20.61 -2.61
N ILE A 111 22.00 -20.85 -2.72
CA ILE A 111 20.97 -19.89 -2.37
C ILE A 111 20.50 -20.12 -0.93
N PRO A 112 20.58 -19.11 -0.03
CA PRO A 112 20.02 -19.22 1.31
C PRO A 112 18.51 -19.44 1.31
N LYS A 113 17.98 -20.14 2.31
CA LYS A 113 16.53 -20.32 2.45
C LYS A 113 15.83 -18.97 2.59
N PHE A 114 14.73 -18.80 1.86
CA PHE A 114 13.89 -17.59 1.90
C PHE A 114 12.42 -17.97 2.01
N ARG A 115 11.64 -17.09 2.66
CA ARG A 115 10.19 -17.30 2.84
C ARG A 115 9.38 -16.72 1.68
N TYR A 116 9.82 -15.60 1.13
CA TYR A 116 9.12 -14.89 0.05
C TYR A 116 10.06 -14.73 -1.14
N GLY A 117 9.58 -15.07 -2.34
CA GLY A 117 10.35 -14.92 -3.59
C GLY A 117 10.31 -13.51 -4.18
N SER A 118 9.48 -12.63 -3.60
CA SER A 118 9.29 -11.25 -4.02
C SER A 118 9.38 -10.31 -2.82
N HIS A 119 9.86 -9.09 -3.04
CA HIS A 119 9.90 -8.07 -2.01
C HIS A 119 8.55 -7.33 -1.92
N TYR A 120 8.15 -6.96 -0.71
CA TYR A 120 6.87 -6.30 -0.44
C TYR A 120 6.78 -4.88 -1.01
N SER A 121 7.94 -4.23 -1.16
CA SER A 121 8.10 -2.90 -1.76
C SER A 121 9.19 -2.94 -2.82
N SER A 122 8.86 -2.59 -4.07
CA SER A 122 9.84 -2.53 -5.16
C SER A 122 9.46 -1.40 -6.11
N ALA A 123 10.42 -0.93 -6.92
CA ALA A 123 10.12 0.02 -7.99
C ALA A 123 9.02 -0.52 -8.94
N GLY A 124 9.04 -1.82 -9.24
CA GLY A 124 7.98 -2.48 -10.00
C GLY A 124 6.62 -2.44 -9.32
N THR A 125 6.57 -2.59 -7.99
CA THR A 125 5.33 -2.47 -7.20
C THR A 125 4.76 -1.05 -7.26
N VAL A 126 5.62 -0.03 -7.15
CA VAL A 126 5.21 1.38 -7.27
C VAL A 126 4.67 1.67 -8.67
N LEU A 127 5.40 1.25 -9.71
CA LEU A 127 4.99 1.43 -11.10
C LEU A 127 3.71 0.67 -11.45
N TYR A 128 3.49 -0.52 -10.86
CA TYR A 128 2.27 -1.29 -11.00
C TYR A 128 1.05 -0.48 -10.55
N TYR A 129 1.11 0.15 -9.37
CA TYR A 129 0.01 0.96 -8.86
C TYR A 129 -0.15 2.31 -9.57
N LEU A 130 0.96 2.91 -10.03
CA LEU A 130 0.98 4.21 -10.70
C LEU A 130 0.91 4.14 -12.22
N VAL A 131 0.58 2.99 -12.79
CA VAL A 131 0.66 2.75 -14.24
C VAL A 131 -0.26 3.65 -15.09
N ARG A 132 -1.20 4.36 -14.46
CA ARG A 132 -2.13 5.29 -15.12
C ARG A 132 -1.68 6.76 -15.04
N VAL A 133 -0.50 7.02 -14.47
CA VAL A 133 -0.02 8.35 -14.09
C VAL A 133 1.32 8.62 -14.76
N GLU A 134 1.47 9.72 -15.48
CA GLU A 134 2.80 10.12 -15.94
C GLU A 134 3.61 10.75 -14.80
N PRO A 135 4.95 10.55 -14.73
CA PRO A 135 5.80 9.84 -15.68
C PRO A 135 5.87 8.31 -15.48
N PHE A 136 5.11 7.76 -14.53
CA PHE A 136 5.19 6.36 -14.11
C PHE A 136 4.69 5.39 -15.19
N THR A 137 3.70 5.76 -15.99
CA THR A 137 3.28 5.02 -17.18
C THR A 137 4.46 4.80 -18.13
N THR A 138 5.17 5.88 -18.49
CA THR A 138 6.36 5.81 -19.35
C THR A 138 7.46 4.94 -18.74
N LEU A 139 7.69 5.06 -17.42
CA LEU A 139 8.67 4.24 -16.71
C LEU A 139 8.27 2.75 -16.66
N ALA A 140 6.99 2.43 -16.48
CA ALA A 140 6.47 1.08 -16.49
C ALA A 140 6.64 0.41 -17.86
N ILE A 141 6.33 1.13 -18.95
CA ILE A 141 6.55 0.66 -20.33
C ILE A 141 8.04 0.38 -20.57
N LYS A 142 8.94 1.28 -20.14
CA LYS A 142 10.39 1.09 -20.28
C LYS A 142 10.87 -0.14 -19.50
N LEU A 143 10.40 -0.32 -18.27
CA LEU A 143 10.73 -1.48 -17.44
C LEU A 143 10.31 -2.79 -18.12
N GLN A 144 9.19 -2.78 -18.84
CA GLN A 144 8.63 -3.94 -19.53
C GLN A 144 9.10 -4.11 -20.98
N GLY A 145 10.24 -3.49 -21.34
CA GLY A 145 10.87 -3.68 -22.65
C GLY A 145 10.21 -2.87 -23.77
N GLY A 146 9.61 -1.72 -23.45
CA GLY A 146 9.09 -0.76 -24.42
C GLY A 146 7.61 -0.94 -24.80
N LYS A 147 6.86 -1.78 -24.07
CA LYS A 147 5.41 -1.97 -24.25
C LYS A 147 4.73 -2.19 -22.90
N PHE A 148 3.41 -2.07 -22.87
CA PHE A 148 2.64 -2.45 -21.67
C PHE A 148 2.77 -3.93 -21.35
N ASP A 149 2.62 -4.26 -20.07
CA ASP A 149 2.55 -5.66 -19.65
C ASP A 149 1.23 -6.31 -20.10
N HIS A 150 1.11 -7.62 -19.96
CA HIS A 150 -0.14 -8.33 -20.13
C HIS A 150 -1.23 -7.71 -19.23
N ALA A 151 -2.39 -7.40 -19.80
CA ALA A 151 -3.49 -6.73 -19.10
C ALA A 151 -3.88 -7.44 -17.78
N ASN A 152 -3.85 -8.78 -17.75
CA ASN A 152 -4.16 -9.57 -16.57
C ASN A 152 -3.14 -9.44 -15.42
N ARG A 153 -1.98 -8.82 -15.67
CA ARG A 153 -0.92 -8.57 -14.69
C ARG A 153 -0.75 -7.08 -14.38
N MET A 154 -1.57 -6.23 -14.99
CA MET A 154 -1.60 -4.81 -14.71
C MET A 154 -2.60 -4.50 -13.61
N PHE A 155 -2.39 -3.39 -12.91
CA PHE A 155 -3.34 -2.92 -11.92
C PHE A 155 -4.70 -2.60 -12.56
N SER A 156 -5.72 -3.37 -12.20
CA SER A 156 -7.11 -3.12 -12.57
C SER A 156 -7.80 -2.28 -11.51
N ASP A 157 -7.85 -2.81 -10.30
CA ASP A 157 -8.57 -2.28 -9.15
C ASP A 157 -8.00 -2.81 -7.82
N VAL A 158 -8.40 -2.16 -6.72
CA VAL A 158 -7.88 -2.44 -5.37
C VAL A 158 -8.39 -3.79 -4.83
N SER A 159 -9.62 -4.19 -5.15
CA SER A 159 -10.23 -5.41 -4.60
C SER A 159 -9.58 -6.66 -5.22
N THR A 160 -9.46 -6.69 -6.54
CA THR A 160 -8.78 -7.76 -7.28
C THR A 160 -7.31 -7.86 -6.84
N THR A 161 -6.63 -6.73 -6.70
CA THR A 161 -5.23 -6.72 -6.23
C THR A 161 -5.12 -7.25 -4.80
N TRP A 162 -6.04 -6.88 -3.90
CA TRP A 162 -6.03 -7.38 -2.53
C TRP A 162 -6.22 -8.90 -2.46
N ASN A 163 -7.16 -9.45 -3.24
CA ASN A 163 -7.38 -10.89 -3.31
C ASN A 163 -6.13 -11.60 -3.86
N GLY A 164 -5.52 -11.06 -4.92
CA GLY A 164 -4.25 -11.58 -5.46
C GLY A 164 -3.13 -11.58 -4.40
N VAL A 165 -2.98 -10.47 -3.67
CA VAL A 165 -2.00 -10.30 -2.58
C VAL A 165 -2.28 -11.20 -1.38
N LEU A 166 -3.47 -11.79 -1.24
CA LEU A 166 -3.80 -12.77 -0.20
C LEU A 166 -3.70 -14.24 -0.64
N GLU A 167 -3.77 -14.51 -1.94
CA GLU A 167 -3.87 -15.86 -2.50
C GLU A 167 -2.62 -16.29 -3.27
N ASP A 168 -2.00 -15.38 -4.02
CA ASP A 168 -0.82 -15.67 -4.83
C ASP A 168 0.42 -15.85 -3.93
N MET A 169 1.19 -16.91 -4.20
CA MET A 169 2.43 -17.25 -3.50
C MET A 169 3.61 -16.38 -3.94
N SER A 170 3.48 -15.69 -5.08
CA SER A 170 4.45 -14.75 -5.63
C SER A 170 4.06 -13.29 -5.38
N ASP A 171 2.90 -13.04 -4.77
CA ASP A 171 2.44 -11.70 -4.46
C ASP A 171 2.39 -11.42 -2.96
N VAL A 172 3.39 -10.67 -2.49
CA VAL A 172 3.44 -10.13 -1.12
C VAL A 172 3.52 -8.60 -1.10
N LYS A 173 3.03 -7.94 -2.15
CA LYS A 173 3.03 -6.46 -2.25
C LYS A 173 2.27 -5.86 -1.07
N GLU A 174 2.85 -4.86 -0.41
CA GLU A 174 2.12 -4.15 0.64
C GLU A 174 1.04 -3.24 0.06
N LEU A 175 -0.19 -3.41 0.52
CA LEU A 175 -1.33 -2.59 0.08
C LEU A 175 -1.23 -1.15 0.59
N VAL A 176 -0.44 -0.86 1.63
CA VAL A 176 -0.11 0.53 2.00
C VAL A 176 0.52 1.26 0.81
N VAL A 177 1.34 0.58 -0.01
CA VAL A 177 1.87 1.15 -1.25
C VAL A 177 0.75 1.35 -2.28
N ALA A 178 -0.23 0.43 -2.37
CA ALA A 178 -1.40 0.61 -3.23
C ALA A 178 -2.23 1.84 -2.84
N ILE A 179 -2.46 2.01 -1.55
CA ILE A 179 -3.23 3.10 -0.97
C ILE A 179 -2.48 4.42 -1.22
N VAL A 180 -1.18 4.47 -0.90
CA VAL A 180 -0.32 5.65 -1.14
C VAL A 180 -0.13 5.96 -2.63
N CYS A 181 -0.06 4.95 -3.50
CA CYS A 181 0.14 5.14 -4.95
C CYS A 181 -1.18 5.43 -5.69
N SER A 182 -2.31 4.83 -5.29
CA SER A 182 -3.61 5.21 -5.83
C SER A 182 -3.89 6.70 -5.60
N TRP A 183 -3.30 7.31 -4.56
CA TRP A 183 -3.36 8.77 -4.31
C TRP A 183 -2.55 9.61 -5.29
N CYS A 184 -1.45 9.11 -5.85
CA CYS A 184 -0.73 9.81 -6.92
C CYS A 184 -1.46 9.71 -8.27
N SER A 185 -2.37 8.74 -8.40
CA SER A 185 -3.10 8.46 -9.65
C SER A 185 -4.37 9.26 -9.88
N VAL A 186 -4.85 9.94 -8.84
CA VAL A 186 -6.04 10.80 -8.91
C VAL A 186 -5.65 12.27 -9.10
N LEU A 187 -4.35 12.59 -9.13
CA LEU A 187 -3.80 13.94 -9.26
C LEU A 187 -3.41 14.36 -10.68
N LEU A 188 -3.72 13.57 -11.72
CA LEU A 188 -3.56 13.95 -13.13
C LEU A 188 -4.77 13.54 -13.98
#